data_AF-A0A2M7T7I7-F1
#
_entry.id   AF-A0A2M7T7I7-F1
#
_cell.length_a   1.000
_cell.length_b   1.000
_cell.length_c   1.000
_cell.angle_alpha   90.00
_cell.angle_beta   90.00
_cell.angle_gamma   90.00
#
_symmetry.space_group_name_H-M   'P 1'
#
loop_
_entity.id
_entity.type
_entity.pdbx_description
1 polymer ?
#
loop_
_entity_poly.entity_id
_entity_poly.type
_entity_poly.pdbx_seq_one_letter_code
_entity_poly.pdbx_strand_id
1 'polypeptide(L)'
;MDITPLRLNPISAGTLGAPKAESPAGNALDTFSGILNNEIHQVDAVQKSADTAVEKFIAGELDIHDVMIEVEKASVAMQLTVQLRNKVMEAYQEVMRMQV
;
A
#
# COMPACT_ATOMS: atom_id res chain seq x y z
N MET A 1 23.89 -12.91 62.63
CA MET A 1 24.38 -12.31 61.37
C MET A 1 24.61 -13.50 60.46
N ASP A 2 23.51 -14.06 59.97
CA ASP A 2 23.48 -15.33 59.25
C ASP A 2 23.43 -15.00 57.77
N ILE A 3 24.59 -15.15 57.13
CA ILE A 3 24.77 -14.91 55.70
C ILE A 3 24.24 -16.12 54.93
N THR A 4 23.00 -16.02 54.46
CA THR A 4 22.42 -16.97 53.50
C THR A 4 23.24 -16.99 52.22
N PRO A 5 23.77 -18.14 51.76
CA PRO A 5 24.48 -18.19 50.49
C PRO A 5 23.50 -18.10 49.32
N LEU A 6 23.74 -17.11 48.45
CA LEU A 6 23.09 -16.95 47.15
C LEU A 6 23.27 -18.21 46.31
N ARG A 7 22.18 -18.92 46.02
CA ARG A 7 22.17 -20.02 45.05
C ARG A 7 22.27 -19.42 43.65
N LEU A 8 23.40 -19.65 42.99
CA LEU A 8 23.58 -19.39 41.56
C LEU A 8 22.68 -20.36 40.77
N ASN A 9 21.65 -19.83 40.14
CA ASN A 9 20.87 -20.55 39.14
C ASN A 9 21.78 -20.81 37.92
N PRO A 10 21.93 -22.05 37.44
CA PRO A 10 22.67 -22.27 36.20
C PRO A 10 21.88 -21.61 35.07
N ILE A 11 22.51 -20.64 34.39
CA ILE A 11 21.99 -20.14 33.13
C ILE A 11 21.94 -21.33 32.20
N SER A 12 20.73 -21.71 31.82
CA SER A 12 20.44 -22.76 30.85
C SER A 12 21.00 -22.33 29.50
N ALA A 13 22.26 -22.70 29.23
CA ALA A 13 22.84 -22.73 27.91
C ALA A 13 22.14 -23.85 27.12
N GLY A 14 21.01 -23.52 26.51
CA GLY A 14 20.16 -24.52 25.87
C GLY A 14 18.98 -23.88 25.17
N THR A 15 19.29 -23.02 24.19
CA THR A 15 18.71 -23.00 22.84
C THR A 15 19.03 -21.63 22.28
N LEU A 16 20.04 -21.57 21.39
CA LEU A 16 20.06 -20.55 20.37
C LEU A 16 18.82 -20.80 19.52
N GLY A 17 17.69 -20.23 19.94
CA GLY A 17 16.60 -19.95 19.05
C GLY A 17 17.18 -19.05 17.98
N ALA A 18 17.39 -19.62 16.79
CA ALA A 18 17.64 -18.84 15.59
C ALA A 18 16.66 -17.66 15.61
N PRO A 19 17.09 -16.43 15.29
CA PRO A 19 16.12 -15.39 15.00
C PRO A 19 15.26 -15.97 13.90
N LYS A 20 14.00 -16.27 14.23
CA LYS A 20 12.99 -16.62 13.26
C LYS A 20 12.93 -15.38 12.38
N ALA A 21 13.62 -15.45 11.26
CA ALA A 21 13.42 -14.54 10.16
C ALA A 21 11.96 -14.76 9.76
N GLU A 22 11.07 -14.01 10.41
CA GLU A 22 9.79 -13.67 9.83
C GLU A 22 10.12 -13.03 8.50
N SER A 23 10.03 -13.85 7.45
CA SER A 23 10.14 -13.39 6.10
C SER A 23 9.09 -12.28 5.94
N PRO A 24 9.47 -11.02 5.66
CA PRO A 24 8.51 -9.92 5.51
C PRO A 24 7.56 -10.13 4.33
N ALA A 25 7.84 -11.13 3.49
CA ALA A 25 7.15 -11.41 2.24
C ALA A 25 5.65 -11.71 2.40
N GLY A 26 5.21 -12.28 3.54
CA GLY A 26 3.79 -12.55 3.78
C GLY A 26 2.95 -11.29 3.98
N ASN A 27 3.45 -10.34 4.79
CA ASN A 27 2.72 -9.12 5.13
C ASN A 27 2.82 -8.02 4.05
N ALA A 28 3.87 -8.07 3.22
CA ALA A 28 4.09 -7.07 2.16
C ALA A 28 3.01 -7.14 1.06
N LEU A 29 2.54 -8.35 0.73
CA LEU A 29 1.47 -8.57 -0.27
C LEU A 29 0.12 -8.05 0.21
N ASP A 30 -0.26 -8.32 1.46
CA ASP A 30 -1.50 -7.79 2.06
C ASP A 30 -1.44 -6.26 2.20
N THR A 31 -0.29 -5.72 2.62
CA THR A 31 -0.09 -4.26 2.72
C THR A 31 -0.19 -3.59 1.36
N PHE A 32 0.43 -4.18 0.33
CA PHE A 32 0.37 -3.67 -1.03
C PHE A 32 -1.04 -3.78 -1.62
N SER A 33 -1.75 -4.88 -1.39
CA SER A 33 -3.16 -5.03 -1.80
C SER A 33 -4.07 -3.99 -1.13
N GLY A 34 -3.86 -3.71 0.15
CA GLY A 34 -4.56 -2.65 0.87
C GLY A 34 -4.29 -1.25 0.30
N ILE A 35 -3.03 -0.94 0.00
CA ILE A 35 -2.65 0.34 -0.64
C ILE A 35 -3.27 0.43 -2.03
N LEU A 36 -3.15 -0.61 -2.86
CA LEU A 36 -3.73 -0.65 -4.20
C LEU A 36 -5.24 -0.41 -4.19
N ASN A 37 -5.96 -1.06 -3.26
CA ASN A 37 -7.39 -0.89 -3.13
C ASN A 37 -7.74 0.56 -2.78
N ASN A 38 -6.98 1.17 -1.86
CA ASN A 38 -7.14 2.57 -1.51
C ASN A 38 -6.86 3.52 -2.69
N GLU A 39 -5.83 3.25 -3.48
CA GLU A 39 -5.49 4.06 -4.66
C GLU A 39 -6.56 3.95 -5.76
N ILE A 40 -7.16 2.76 -5.98
CA ILE A 40 -8.30 2.61 -6.91
C ILE A 40 -9.49 3.46 -6.47
N HIS A 41 -9.80 3.47 -5.17
CA HIS A 41 -10.84 4.36 -4.63
C HIS A 41 -10.49 5.84 -4.79
N GLN A 42 -9.20 6.18 -4.70
CA GLN A 42 -8.73 7.55 -4.91
C GLN A 42 -8.93 8.01 -6.35
N VAL A 43 -8.73 7.14 -7.33
CA VAL A 43 -8.94 7.44 -8.76
C VAL A 43 -10.42 7.70 -9.07
N ASP A 44 -11.32 6.92 -8.47
CA ASP A 44 -12.77 7.16 -8.55
C ASP A 44 -13.13 8.55 -7.98
N ALA A 45 -12.53 8.93 -6.85
CA ALA A 45 -12.73 10.25 -6.26
C ALA A 45 -12.21 11.39 -7.16
N VAL A 46 -11.04 11.22 -7.78
CA VAL A 46 -10.48 12.23 -8.71
C VAL A 46 -11.36 12.34 -9.96
N GLN A 47 -11.85 11.23 -10.51
CA GLN A 47 -12.75 11.24 -11.66
C GLN A 47 -14.05 11.99 -11.34
N LYS A 48 -14.65 11.72 -10.17
CA LYS A 48 -15.85 12.42 -9.71
C LYS A 48 -15.63 13.91 -9.43
N SER A 49 -14.44 14.29 -8.97
CA SER A 49 -14.02 15.69 -8.83
C SER A 49 -14.00 16.40 -10.19
N ALA A 50 -13.41 15.77 -11.21
CA ALA A 50 -13.39 16.30 -12.56
C ALA A 50 -14.80 16.46 -13.15
N ASP A 51 -15.68 15.47 -12.98
CA ASP A 51 -17.08 15.57 -13.42
C ASP A 51 -17.80 16.73 -12.72
N THR A 52 -17.61 16.88 -11.41
CA THR A 52 -18.17 17.99 -10.63
C THR A 52 -17.63 19.35 -11.09
N ALA A 53 -16.34 19.43 -11.42
CA ALA A 53 -15.73 20.66 -11.94
C ALA A 53 -16.33 21.06 -13.29
N VAL A 54 -16.56 20.08 -14.17
CA VAL A 54 -17.24 20.29 -15.46
C VAL A 54 -18.67 20.79 -15.24
N GLU A 55 -19.44 20.20 -14.32
CA GLU A 55 -20.79 20.65 -13.99
C GLU A 55 -20.81 22.10 -13.46
N LYS A 56 -19.90 22.45 -12.55
CA LYS A 56 -19.78 23.81 -11.99
C LYS A 56 -19.38 24.84 -13.03
N PHE A 57 -18.55 24.46 -14.01
CA PHE A 57 -18.21 25.32 -15.12
C PHE A 57 -19.40 25.56 -16.05
N ILE A 58 -20.19 24.54 -16.37
CA ILE A 58 -21.42 24.69 -17.15
C ILE A 58 -22.44 25.58 -16.40
N ALA A 59 -22.47 25.50 -15.07
CA ALA A 59 -23.28 26.35 -14.21
C ALA A 59 -22.78 27.81 -14.12
N GLY A 60 -21.58 28.11 -14.64
CA GLY A 60 -20.97 29.44 -14.60
C GLY A 60 -20.32 29.82 -13.28
N GLU A 61 -20.12 28.86 -12.36
CA GLU A 61 -19.54 29.06 -11.03
C GLU A 61 -18.01 28.87 -11.00
N LEU A 62 -17.41 28.36 -12.08
CA LEU A 62 -15.99 28.02 -12.17
C LEU A 62 -15.35 28.56 -13.46
N ASP A 63 -14.07 28.92 -13.41
CA ASP A 63 -13.29 29.29 -14.60
C ASP A 63 -12.86 28.01 -15.35
N ILE A 64 -12.75 28.09 -16.67
CA ILE A 64 -12.35 26.96 -17.51
C ILE A 64 -10.94 26.45 -17.17
N HIS A 65 -10.09 27.31 -16.60
CA HIS A 65 -8.74 26.94 -16.17
C HIS A 65 -8.75 25.88 -15.07
N ASP A 66 -9.63 26.01 -14.08
CA ASP A 66 -9.72 25.07 -12.96
C ASP A 66 -10.26 23.71 -13.43
N VAL A 67 -11.21 23.70 -14.36
CA VAL A 67 -11.72 22.46 -14.97
C VAL A 67 -10.62 21.72 -15.73
N MET A 68 -9.84 22.44 -16.55
CA MET A 68 -8.75 21.82 -17.30
C MET A 68 -7.71 21.18 -16.37
N ILE A 69 -7.40 21.81 -15.24
CA ILE A 69 -6.50 21.25 -14.24
C ILE A 69 -7.08 19.97 -13.62
N GLU A 70 -8.36 19.98 -13.24
CA GLU A 70 -9.01 18.80 -12.65
C GLU A 70 -9.13 17.64 -13.66
N VAL A 71 -9.43 17.93 -14.92
CA VAL A 71 -9.47 16.94 -16.00
C VAL A 71 -8.08 16.36 -16.29
N GLU A 72 -7.04 17.20 -16.30
CA GLU A 72 -5.66 16.73 -16.51
C GLU A 72 -5.20 15.83 -15.35
N LYS A 73 -5.53 16.19 -14.10
CA LYS A 73 -5.26 15.34 -12.93
C LYS A 73 -5.95 13.98 -13.06
N ALA A 74 -7.22 13.95 -13.47
CA ALA A 74 -7.95 12.71 -13.69
C ALA A 74 -7.32 11.85 -14.78
N SER A 75 -6.91 12.47 -15.89
CA SER A 75 -6.22 11.80 -17.00
C SER A 75 -4.92 11.14 -16.54
N VAL A 76 -4.04 11.89 -15.86
CA VAL A 76 -2.75 11.39 -15.35
C VAL A 76 -2.96 10.29 -14.30
N ALA A 77 -3.91 10.46 -13.37
CA ALA A 77 -4.24 9.46 -12.36
C ALA A 77 -4.74 8.15 -13.00
N MET A 78 -5.58 8.23 -14.03
CA MET A 78 -6.03 7.06 -14.80
C MET A 78 -4.87 6.34 -15.50
N GLN A 79 -3.96 7.09 -16.13
CA GLN A 79 -2.78 6.52 -16.78
C GLN A 79 -1.90 5.77 -15.77
N LEU A 80 -1.66 6.36 -14.61
CA LEU A 80 -0.92 5.72 -13.51
C LEU A 80 -1.61 4.44 -13.04
N THR A 81 -2.94 4.45 -12.92
CA THR A 81 -3.74 3.29 -12.50
C THR A 81 -3.60 2.12 -13.48
N VAL A 82 -3.59 2.40 -14.79
CA VAL A 82 -3.38 1.36 -15.80
C VAL A 82 -1.99 0.73 -15.68
N GLN A 83 -0.96 1.54 -15.44
CA GLN A 83 0.40 1.04 -15.22
C GLN A 83 0.49 0.20 -13.95
N LEU A 84 -0.16 0.65 -12.88
CA LEU A 84 -0.21 -0.07 -11.61
C LEU A 84 -0.93 -1.42 -11.76
N ARG A 85 -2.09 -1.46 -12.41
CA ARG A 85 -2.82 -2.70 -12.74
C ARG A 85 -1.90 -3.69 -13.48
N ASN A 86 -1.16 -3.21 -14.47
CA ASN A 86 -0.25 -4.07 -15.22
C ASN A 86 0.88 -4.62 -14.33
N LYS A 87 1.47 -3.81 -13.44
CA LYS A 87 2.49 -4.27 -12.48
C LYS A 87 1.98 -5.24 -11.42
N VAL A 88 0.74 -5.07 -10.96
CA VAL A 88 0.10 -6.02 -10.05
C VAL A 88 -0.08 -7.38 -10.72
N MET A 89 -0.52 -7.39 -11.98
CA MET A 89 -0.66 -8.64 -12.75
C MET A 89 0.68 -9.32 -12.99
N GLU A 90 1.74 -8.57 -13.32
CA GLU A 90 3.11 -9.09 -13.43
C GLU A 90 3.61 -9.68 -12.11
N ALA A 91 3.42 -8.97 -10.99
CA ALA A 91 3.83 -9.43 -9.66
C ALA A 91 3.09 -10.71 -9.25
N TYR A 92 1.79 -10.81 -9.54
CA TYR A 92 1.01 -12.02 -9.31
C TYR A 92 1.54 -13.21 -10.13
N GLN A 93 1.88 -12.99 -11.40
CA GLN A 93 2.47 -14.02 -12.26
C GLN A 93 3.85 -14.48 -11.76
N GLU A 94 4.68 -13.55 -11.27
CA GLU A 94 6.01 -13.87 -10.74
C GLU A 94 5.93 -14.73 -9.47
N VAL A 95 5.03 -14.39 -8.53
CA VAL A 95 4.80 -15.19 -7.31
C VAL A 95 4.38 -16.61 -7.65
N MET A 96 3.50 -16.80 -8.65
CA MET A 96 3.11 -18.13 -9.10
C MET A 96 4.26 -18.92 -9.74
N ARG A 97 5.17 -18.25 -10.44
CA ARG A 97 6.36 -18.89 -11.02
C ARG A 97 7.40 -19.31 -9.97
N MET A 98 7.46 -18.63 -8.83
CA MET A 98 8.35 -19.00 -7.73
C MET A 98 7.88 -20.23 -6.93
N GLN A 99 6.59 -20.59 -7.01
CA GLN A 99 6.00 -21.65 -6.19
C GLN A 99 5.86 -23.02 -6.90
N VAL A 100 6.24 -23.12 -8.18
CA VAL A 100 6.20 -24.39 -8.95
C VAL A 100 7.57 -25.07 -9.02
#